data_AF-A0A966UN75-F1
#
_entry.id   AF-A0A966UN75-F1
#
_cell.length_a   1.000
_cell.length_b   1.000
_cell.length_c   1.000
_cell.angle_alpha   90.00
_cell.angle_beta   90.00
_cell.angle_gamma   90.00
#
_symmetry.space_group_name_H-M   'P 1'
#
loop_
_entity.id
_entity.type
_entity.pdbx_description
1 polymer ?
#
loop_
_entity_poly.entity_id
_entity_poly.type
_entity_poly.pdbx_seq_one_letter_code
_entity_poly.pdbx_strand_id
1 'polypeptide(L)'
;MVTPQGIENRLVALSKEVDESHQFLESAEYKYHTAKASYEIAIAQARLSFAGEKFRVQDVQDQALLICKDKYEALNVAEATVKAARANATRIRTQVDIARSIGTSVRASLEM
;
A
#
# COMPACT_ATOMS: atom_id res chain seq x y z
N MET A 1 17.22 -30.56 -9.07
CA MET A 1 17.71 -30.84 -7.70
C MET A 1 17.87 -29.51 -6.99
N VAL A 2 17.24 -29.31 -5.83
CA VAL A 2 17.41 -28.07 -5.05
C VAL A 2 18.78 -28.10 -4.40
N THR A 3 19.63 -27.11 -4.68
CA THR A 3 20.99 -27.04 -4.15
C THR A 3 21.10 -25.92 -3.10
N PRO A 4 22.00 -26.03 -2.11
CA PRO A 4 22.26 -24.95 -1.16
C PRO A 4 22.55 -23.62 -1.85
N GLN A 5 23.40 -23.65 -2.88
CA GLN A 5 23.72 -22.46 -3.69
C GLN A 5 22.48 -21.85 -4.37
N GLY A 6 21.57 -22.68 -4.87
CA GLY A 6 20.32 -22.22 -5.48
C GLY A 6 19.40 -21.52 -4.48
N ILE A 7 19.38 -21.99 -3.23
CA ILE A 7 18.60 -21.37 -2.15
C ILE A 7 19.22 -20.05 -1.71
N GLU A 8 20.55 -19.98 -1.57
CA GLU A 8 21.25 -18.73 -1.25
C GLU A 8 21.01 -17.66 -2.31
N ASN A 9 21.14 -18.01 -3.60
CA ASN A 9 20.84 -17.09 -4.69
C ASN A 9 19.39 -16.60 -4.65
N ARG A 10 18.44 -17.47 -4.29
CA ARG A 10 17.02 -17.09 -4.15
C ARG A 10 16.79 -16.19 -2.94
N LEU A 11 17.46 -16.43 -1.80
CA LEU A 11 17.38 -15.57 -0.62
C LEU A 11 17.96 -14.18 -0.89
N VAL A 12 19.06 -14.09 -1.64
CA VAL A 12 19.62 -12.80 -2.08
C VAL A 12 18.64 -12.04 -2.97
N ALA A 13 18.04 -12.71 -3.95
CA ALA A 13 17.03 -12.11 -4.81
C ALA A 13 15.80 -11.63 -4.00
N LEU A 14 15.30 -12.47 -3.09
CA LEU A 14 14.18 -12.13 -2.22
C LEU A 14 14.50 -10.96 -1.29
N SER A 15 15.74 -10.83 -0.80
CA SER A 15 16.16 -9.68 0.01
C SER A 15 16.01 -8.38 -0.75
N LYS A 16 16.42 -8.35 -2.03
CA LYS A 16 16.23 -7.17 -2.88
C LYS A 16 14.74 -6.88 -3.13
N GLU A 17 13.94 -7.92 -3.40
CA GLU A 17 12.48 -7.78 -3.56
C GLU A 17 11.80 -7.25 -2.28
N VAL A 18 12.30 -7.63 -1.09
CA VAL A 18 11.83 -7.11 0.21
C VAL A 18 12.08 -5.61 0.32
N ASP A 19 13.30 -5.16 0.03
CA ASP A 19 13.67 -3.75 0.12
C ASP A 19 12.84 -2.89 -0.86
N GLU A 20 12.71 -3.34 -2.11
CA GLU A 20 11.88 -2.69 -3.12
C GLU A 20 10.41 -2.63 -2.71
N SER A 21 9.86 -3.72 -2.17
CA SER A 21 8.48 -3.76 -1.69
C SER A 21 8.25 -2.86 -0.49
N HIS A 22 9.24 -2.72 0.40
CA HIS A 22 9.16 -1.81 1.54
C HIS A 22 9.19 -0.35 1.09
N GLN A 23 10.11 0.02 0.20
CA GLN A 23 10.18 1.37 -0.35
C GLN A 23 8.90 1.74 -1.11
N PHE A 24 8.34 0.80 -1.88
CA PHE A 24 7.07 1.01 -2.56
C PHE A 24 5.91 1.20 -1.59
N LEU A 25 5.84 0.37 -0.53
CA LEU A 25 4.81 0.52 0.51
C LEU A 25 4.90 1.88 1.21
N GLU A 26 6.10 2.31 1.61
CA GLU A 26 6.31 3.62 2.23
C GLU A 26 5.83 4.77 1.32
N SER A 27 6.20 4.73 0.03
CA SER A 27 5.74 5.71 -0.95
C SER A 27 4.22 5.72 -1.12
N ALA A 28 3.60 4.53 -1.14
CA ALA A 28 2.15 4.40 -1.25
C ALA A 28 1.42 4.97 -0.02
N GLU A 29 1.91 4.67 1.18
CA GLU A 29 1.35 5.18 2.45
C GLU A 29 1.46 6.70 2.51
N TYR A 30 2.62 7.24 2.14
CA TYR A 30 2.83 8.68 2.07
C TYR A 30 1.81 9.34 1.14
N LYS A 31 1.68 8.83 -0.10
CA LYS A 31 0.72 9.36 -1.09
C LYS A 31 -0.73 9.26 -0.59
N TYR A 32 -1.10 8.16 0.06
CA TYR A 32 -2.44 8.00 0.64
C TYR A 32 -2.71 9.04 1.72
N HIS A 33 -1.79 9.22 2.66
CA HIS A 33 -1.97 10.19 3.75
C HIS A 33 -1.98 11.63 3.23
N THR A 34 -1.15 11.96 2.23
CA THR A 34 -1.19 13.27 1.57
C THR A 34 -2.51 13.50 0.82
N ALA A 35 -2.98 12.51 0.05
CA ALA A 35 -4.25 12.61 -0.67
C ALA A 35 -5.43 12.75 0.29
N LYS A 36 -5.42 12.00 1.39
CA LYS A 36 -6.44 12.06 2.44
C LYS A 36 -6.51 13.45 3.07
N ALA A 37 -5.36 13.98 3.52
CA ALA A 37 -5.30 15.31 4.09
C ALA A 37 -5.77 16.39 3.08
N SER A 38 -5.35 16.28 1.82
CA SER A 38 -5.77 17.22 0.77
C SER A 38 -7.28 17.18 0.53
N TYR A 39 -7.88 15.99 0.47
CA TYR A 39 -9.32 15.82 0.31
C TYR A 39 -10.09 16.35 1.51
N GLU A 40 -9.68 16.02 2.75
CA GLU A 40 -10.34 16.46 3.98
C GLU A 40 -10.34 17.99 4.14
N ILE A 41 -9.23 18.65 3.79
CA ILE A 41 -9.16 20.12 3.78
C ILE A 41 -10.06 20.69 2.68
N ALA A 42 -9.98 20.14 1.46
CA ALA A 42 -10.75 20.65 0.32
C ALA A 42 -12.27 20.50 0.51
N ILE A 43 -12.72 19.36 1.04
CA ILE A 43 -14.15 19.14 1.29
C ILE A 43 -14.67 20.06 2.40
N ALA A 44 -13.85 20.34 3.42
CA ALA A 44 -14.21 21.30 4.45
C ALA A 44 -14.32 22.72 3.87
N GLN A 45 -13.37 23.13 3.03
CA GLN A 45 -13.41 24.41 2.33
C GLN A 45 -14.64 24.52 1.42
N ALA A 46 -14.94 23.48 0.64
CA ALA A 46 -16.11 23.44 -0.23
C ALA A 46 -17.43 23.50 0.55
N ARG A 47 -17.53 22.84 1.71
CA ARG A 47 -18.72 22.97 2.57
C ARG A 47 -18.88 24.38 3.13
N LEU A 48 -17.77 25.01 3.53
CA LEU A 48 -17.77 26.37 4.04
C LEU A 48 -18.09 27.42 2.97
N SER A 49 -17.80 27.16 1.69
CA SER A 49 -18.16 28.11 0.62
C SER A 49 -19.66 28.26 0.41
N PHE A 50 -20.47 27.30 0.87
CA PHE A 50 -21.93 27.38 0.84
C PHE A 50 -22.52 28.00 2.11
N ALA A 51 -21.68 28.48 3.04
CA ALA A 51 -22.16 29.11 4.26
C ALA A 51 -23.00 30.36 3.93
N GLY A 52 -24.26 30.37 4.38
CA GLY A 52 -25.20 31.47 4.14
C GLY A 52 -26.21 31.22 3.02
N GLU A 53 -26.03 30.15 2.23
CA GLU A 53 -27.01 29.75 1.23
C GLU A 53 -28.11 28.86 1.82
N LYS A 54 -29.33 28.96 1.29
CA LYS A 54 -30.47 28.13 1.73
C LYS A 54 -30.45 26.76 1.06
N PHE A 55 -29.45 25.95 1.37
CA PHE A 55 -29.39 24.56 0.97
C PHE A 55 -29.82 23.62 2.10
N ARG A 56 -30.29 22.42 1.74
CA ARG A 56 -30.37 21.33 2.70
C ARG A 56 -28.95 20.83 2.97
N VAL A 57 -28.74 20.28 4.15
CA VAL A 57 -27.42 19.72 4.55
C VAL A 57 -26.94 18.68 3.54
N GLN A 58 -27.84 17.85 3.02
CA GLN A 58 -27.52 16.83 2.01
C GLN A 58 -27.03 17.46 0.69
N ASP A 59 -27.71 18.51 0.21
CA ASP A 59 -27.35 19.18 -1.04
C ASP A 59 -25.95 19.80 -0.96
N VAL A 60 -25.59 20.38 0.19
CA VAL A 60 -24.25 20.91 0.47
C VAL A 60 -23.20 19.79 0.46
N GLN A 61 -23.53 18.63 1.03
CA GLN A 61 -22.60 17.48 1.05
C GLN A 61 -22.34 16.94 -0.35
N ASP A 62 -23.39 16.74 -1.14
CA ASP A 62 -23.30 16.20 -2.49
C ASP A 62 -22.60 17.18 -3.44
N GLN A 63 -22.90 18.47 -3.36
CA GLN A 63 -22.21 19.50 -4.14
C GLN A 63 -20.72 19.61 -3.76
N ALA A 64 -20.41 19.63 -2.46
CA ALA A 64 -19.02 19.67 -2.01
C ALA A 64 -18.23 18.44 -2.49
N LEU A 65 -18.86 17.26 -2.48
CA LEU A 65 -18.25 16.02 -2.99
C LEU A 65 -17.99 16.11 -4.50
N LEU A 66 -18.94 16.62 -5.28
CA LEU A 66 -18.78 16.82 -6.72
C LEU A 66 -17.68 17.84 -7.06
N ILE A 67 -17.57 18.92 -6.29
CA ILE A 67 -16.46 19.90 -6.41
C ILE A 67 -15.12 19.22 -6.12
N CYS A 68 -15.09 18.33 -5.13
CA CYS A 68 -13.87 17.65 -4.69
C CYS A 68 -13.65 16.28 -5.36
N LYS A 69 -14.39 15.96 -6.44
CA LYS A 69 -14.41 14.61 -7.04
C LYS A 69 -13.02 14.07 -7.37
N ASP A 70 -12.16 14.90 -7.97
CA ASP A 70 -10.83 14.47 -8.42
C ASP A 70 -9.93 14.11 -7.23
N LYS A 71 -10.07 14.85 -6.12
CA LYS A 71 -9.35 14.57 -4.86
C LYS A 71 -9.90 13.32 -4.18
N TYR A 72 -11.21 13.11 -4.24
CA TYR A 72 -11.85 11.91 -3.71
C TYR A 72 -11.43 10.66 -4.51
N GLU A 73 -11.42 10.74 -5.84
CA GLU A 73 -10.91 9.68 -6.71
C GLU A 73 -9.44 9.38 -6.43
N ALA A 74 -8.60 10.41 -6.34
CA ALA A 74 -7.18 10.26 -6.01
C ALA A 74 -6.96 9.59 -4.65
N LEU A 75 -7.75 9.95 -3.63
CA LEU A 75 -7.75 9.30 -2.32
C LEU A 75 -8.06 7.81 -2.44
N ASN A 76 -9.14 7.45 -3.15
CA ASN A 76 -9.55 6.06 -3.33
C ASN A 76 -8.49 5.22 -4.08
N VAL A 77 -7.88 5.78 -5.13
CA VAL A 77 -6.78 5.13 -5.86
C VAL A 77 -5.57 4.91 -4.95
N ALA A 78 -5.21 5.91 -4.14
CA ALA A 78 -4.10 5.79 -3.20
C ALA A 78 -4.38 4.74 -2.12
N GLU A 79 -5.62 4.67 -1.60
CA GLU A 79 -6.02 3.65 -0.63
C GLU A 79 -5.93 2.23 -1.22
N ALA A 80 -6.42 2.03 -2.45
CA ALA A 80 -6.30 0.76 -3.14
C ALA A 80 -4.83 0.36 -3.34
N THR A 81 -3.97 1.33 -3.68
CA THR A 81 -2.53 1.11 -3.86
C THR A 81 -1.86 0.68 -2.55
N VAL A 82 -2.19 1.32 -1.43
CA VAL A 82 -1.67 0.91 -0.11
C VAL A 82 -2.10 -0.50 0.25
N LYS A 83 -3.38 -0.85 0.05
CA LYS A 83 -3.89 -2.21 0.32
C LYS A 83 -3.13 -3.26 -0.49
N ALA A 84 -2.91 -3.00 -1.78
CA ALA A 84 -2.12 -3.87 -2.65
C ALA A 84 -0.65 -3.97 -2.20
N ALA A 85 -0.02 -2.85 -1.84
CA ALA A 85 1.36 -2.82 -1.38
C ALA A 85 1.57 -3.60 -0.06
N ARG A 86 0.65 -3.46 0.90
CA ARG A 86 0.69 -4.22 2.17
C ARG A 86 0.56 -5.74 1.93
N ALA A 87 -0.35 -6.13 1.04
CA ALA A 87 -0.51 -7.53 0.66
C ALA A 87 0.77 -8.07 -0.01
N ASN A 88 1.40 -7.30 -0.91
CA ASN A 88 2.63 -7.71 -1.55
C ASN A 88 3.81 -7.84 -0.58
N ALA A 89 3.99 -6.88 0.33
CA ALA A 89 5.03 -6.94 1.35
C ALA A 89 4.88 -8.18 2.25
N THR A 90 3.64 -8.52 2.60
CA THR A 90 3.33 -9.74 3.37
C THR A 90 3.66 -11.00 2.57
N ARG A 91 3.25 -11.06 1.30
CA ARG A 91 3.54 -12.18 0.39
C ARG A 91 5.03 -12.45 0.27
N ILE A 92 5.84 -11.42 0.06
CA ILE A 92 7.30 -11.56 -0.10
C ILE A 92 7.94 -12.05 1.20
N ARG A 93 7.51 -11.53 2.36
CA ARG A 93 7.95 -12.03 3.67
C ARG A 93 7.69 -13.53 3.82
N THR A 94 6.49 -13.99 3.48
CA THR A 94 6.16 -15.42 3.48
C THR A 94 7.08 -16.23 2.55
N GLN A 95 7.43 -15.69 1.38
CA GLN A 95 8.37 -16.36 0.47
C GLN A 95 9.78 -16.48 1.05
N VAL A 96 10.24 -15.47 1.80
CA VAL A 96 11.52 -15.52 2.53
C VAL A 96 11.49 -16.63 3.58
N ASP A 97 10.42 -16.73 4.37
CA ASP A 97 10.30 -17.75 5.41
C ASP A 97 10.29 -19.17 4.82
N ILE A 98 9.57 -19.36 3.70
CA ILE A 98 9.57 -20.62 2.94
C ILE A 98 10.99 -20.95 2.45
N ALA A 99 11.69 -19.99 1.86
CA ALA A 99 13.05 -20.20 1.36
C ALA A 99 14.05 -20.54 2.48
N ARG A 100 13.94 -19.90 3.65
CA ARG A 100 14.74 -20.24 4.84
C ARG A 100 14.45 -21.65 5.33
N SER A 101 13.18 -22.03 5.42
CA SER A 101 12.76 -23.37 5.82
C SER A 101 13.32 -24.46 4.89
N ILE A 102 13.17 -24.27 3.57
CA ILE A 102 13.76 -25.18 2.57
C ILE A 102 15.28 -25.23 2.71
N GLY A 103 15.93 -24.09 2.95
CA GLY A 103 17.37 -23.99 3.21
C GLY A 103 17.84 -24.82 4.40
N THR A 104 17.09 -24.81 5.50
CA THR A 104 17.39 -25.64 6.67
C THR A 104 17.22 -27.12 6.38
N SER A 105 16.15 -27.53 5.68
CA SER A 105 15.92 -28.93 5.32
C SER A 105 17.00 -29.47 4.38
N VAL A 106 17.39 -28.72 3.35
CA VAL A 106 18.42 -29.16 2.39
C VAL A 106 19.79 -29.32 3.05
N ARG A 107 20.15 -28.43 3.99
CA ARG A 107 21.39 -28.59 4.77
C ARG A 107 21.34 -29.83 5.67
N ALA A 108 20.26 -30.03 6.41
CA ALA A 108 20.10 -31.20 7.26
C ALA A 108 20.18 -32.52 6.45
N SER A 109 19.66 -32.54 5.22
CA SER A 109 19.77 -33.71 4.33
C SER A 109 21.17 -33.96 3.76
N LEU A 110 22.10 -32.99 3.82
CA LEU A 110 23.50 -33.17 3.41
C LEU A 110 24.40 -33.61 4.57
N GLU A 111 23.96 -33.39 5.81
CA GLU A 111 24.66 -33.79 7.04
C GLU A 111 24.29 -35.21 7.51
N MET A 112 23.23 -35.81 6.94
CA MET A 112 22.82 -37.21 7.12
C MET A 112 23.46 -38.12 6.07
#